data_AF-A0A0W1DGA4-F1
#
_entry.id   AF-A0A0W1DGA4-F1
#
_cell.length_a   1.000
_cell.length_b   1.000
_cell.length_c   1.000
_cell.angle_alpha   90.00
_cell.angle_beta   90.00
_cell.angle_gamma   90.00
#
_symmetry.space_group_name_H-M   'P 1'
#
loop_
_entity.id
_entity.type
_entity.pdbx_description
1 polymer ?
#
loop_
_entity_poly.entity_id
_entity_poly.type
_entity_poly.pdbx_seq_one_letter_code
_entity_poly.pdbx_strand_id
1 'polypeptide(L)'
;MDWVGSLATERWTAVSGAEAHAAQTADAIAAKRRATDRIVVGNWADPSLLAGERYDTVLADYLLGAIDGFAPYFQHRLFTRLRPLVGRRLYVVGLEPYVVGEPDNAEGRIVWEIGRFRDACLLLAGEQPYREYPSQWAVDHLEASGYRVIAAKRYANRYKERFVNSQIDMCAPRLAKIADRDLAKMLAARGEALRAEALALVASANGLRHGFDYILAAEPV
;
A
#
# COMPACT_ATOMS: atom_id res chain seq x y z
N MET A 1 5.20 1.15 13.07
CA MET A 1 6.33 2.05 13.38
C MET A 1 7.16 1.63 14.58
N ASP A 2 6.66 0.80 15.51
CA ASP A 2 7.45 0.29 16.65
C ASP A 2 8.78 -0.35 16.26
N TRP A 3 8.81 -1.05 15.12
CA TRP A 3 10.02 -1.66 14.58
C TRP A 3 11.08 -0.62 14.21
N VAL A 4 10.74 0.44 13.47
CA VAL A 4 11.69 1.50 13.07
C VAL A 4 12.33 2.15 14.28
N GLY A 5 11.55 2.42 15.33
CA GLY A 5 12.06 2.97 16.60
C GLY A 5 12.95 2.02 17.41
N SER A 6 13.05 0.75 17.02
CA SER A 6 13.91 -0.28 17.64
C SER A 6 15.18 -0.57 16.84
N LEU A 7 15.35 0.01 15.65
CA LEU A 7 16.50 -0.25 14.80
C LEU A 7 17.75 0.44 15.33
N ALA A 8 18.87 -0.28 15.33
CA ALA A 8 20.19 0.28 15.62
C ALA A 8 20.70 1.10 14.42
N THR A 9 20.17 2.32 14.26
CA THR A 9 20.61 3.31 13.26
C THR A 9 21.14 4.58 13.93
N GLU A 10 21.86 5.43 13.21
CA GLU A 10 22.23 6.77 13.74
C GLU A 10 21.07 7.77 13.67
N ARG A 11 20.25 7.63 12.62
CA ARG A 11 19.04 8.43 12.36
C ARG A 11 18.11 7.69 11.38
N TRP A 12 16.85 8.10 11.33
CA TRP A 12 15.96 7.78 10.23
C TRP A 12 15.19 9.03 9.76
N THR A 13 14.73 8.99 8.51
CA THR A 13 13.78 9.98 7.97
C THR A 13 12.59 9.22 7.38
N ALA A 14 11.39 9.50 7.92
CA ALA A 14 10.13 8.98 7.39
C ALA A 14 9.50 10.05 6.48
N VAL A 15 8.92 9.62 5.37
CA VAL A 15 8.30 10.51 4.38
C VAL A 15 6.85 10.10 4.18
N SER A 16 5.93 11.06 4.21
CA SER A 16 4.50 10.85 3.94
C SER A 16 3.97 11.89 2.98
N GLY A 17 3.10 11.50 2.04
CA GLY A 17 2.36 12.46 1.22
C GLY A 17 1.20 13.13 1.96
N ALA A 18 0.81 12.61 3.12
CA ALA A 18 -0.33 13.08 3.91
C ALA A 18 0.08 13.61 5.28
N GLU A 19 -0.35 14.83 5.60
CA GLU A 19 -0.11 15.51 6.89
C GLU A 19 -0.68 14.72 8.06
N ALA A 20 -1.93 14.25 7.95
CA ALA A 20 -2.59 13.49 9.01
C ALA A 20 -1.83 12.20 9.35
N HIS A 21 -1.31 11.50 8.33
CA HIS A 21 -0.50 10.30 8.54
C HIS A 21 0.87 10.61 9.16
N ALA A 22 1.48 11.74 8.78
CA ALA A 22 2.72 12.21 9.40
C ALA A 22 2.53 12.57 10.89
N ALA A 23 1.42 13.23 11.22
CA ALA A 23 1.05 13.55 12.60
C ALA A 23 0.81 12.28 13.43
N GLN A 24 -0.03 11.36 12.94
CA GLN A 24 -0.27 10.06 13.59
C GLN A 24 1.03 9.28 13.79
N THR A 25 1.90 9.30 12.78
CA THR A 25 3.22 8.66 12.87
C THR A 25 4.04 9.30 13.98
N ALA A 26 4.11 10.63 14.03
CA ALA A 26 4.86 11.38 15.03
C ALA A 26 4.40 11.05 16.45
N ASP A 27 3.09 11.02 16.67
CA ASP A 27 2.50 10.69 17.97
C ASP A 27 2.84 9.25 18.37
N ALA A 28 2.70 8.29 17.44
CA ALA A 28 2.95 6.88 17.71
C ALA A 28 4.40 6.56 18.08
N ILE A 29 5.37 7.36 17.63
CA ILE A 29 6.80 7.15 17.91
C ILE A 29 7.38 8.16 18.89
N ALA A 30 6.58 9.07 19.44
CA ALA A 30 7.05 10.19 20.25
C ALA A 30 8.00 9.76 21.38
N ALA A 31 7.66 8.70 22.11
CA ALA A 31 8.46 8.17 23.21
C ALA A 31 9.79 7.50 22.79
N LYS A 32 9.92 7.11 21.51
CA LYS A 32 11.09 6.41 20.96
C LYS A 32 11.91 7.28 20.00
N ARG A 33 11.40 8.45 19.63
CA ARG A 33 12.01 9.35 18.64
C ARG A 33 13.26 10.00 19.21
N ARG A 34 14.35 9.95 18.44
CA ARG A 34 15.57 10.69 18.77
C ARG A 34 15.52 12.09 18.15
N ALA A 35 16.32 13.01 18.68
CA ALA A 35 16.43 14.36 18.13
C ALA A 35 16.94 14.38 16.68
N THR A 36 17.70 13.35 16.26
CA THR A 36 18.21 13.19 14.89
C THR A 36 17.22 12.57 13.92
N ASP A 37 16.07 12.09 14.40
CA ASP A 37 15.05 11.45 13.57
C ASP A 37 14.04 12.49 13.03
N ARG A 38 13.68 12.37 11.75
CA ARG A 38 12.80 13.33 11.07
C ARG A 38 11.60 12.66 10.43
N ILE A 39 10.46 13.36 10.48
CA ILE A 39 9.28 13.04 9.67
C ILE A 39 9.08 14.21 8.72
N VAL A 40 8.99 13.92 7.42
CA VAL A 40 8.82 14.90 6.35
C VAL A 40 7.48 14.65 5.65
N VAL A 41 6.71 15.72 5.48
CA VAL A 41 5.56 15.70 4.57
C VAL A 41 6.04 16.20 3.22
N GLY A 42 5.81 15.44 2.16
CA GLY A 42 6.26 15.83 0.83
C GLY A 42 5.78 14.88 -0.28
N ASN A 43 5.77 15.41 -1.50
CA ASN A 43 5.38 14.66 -2.69
C ASN A 43 6.62 14.13 -3.41
N TRP A 44 6.67 12.83 -3.70
CA TRP A 44 7.79 12.21 -4.41
C TRP A 44 8.01 12.72 -5.84
N ALA A 45 6.99 13.32 -6.46
CA ALA A 45 7.13 14.02 -7.73
C ALA A 45 7.89 15.35 -7.62
N ASP A 46 8.07 15.89 -6.41
CA ASP A 46 8.88 17.09 -6.17
C ASP A 46 10.38 16.71 -6.23
N PRO A 47 11.15 17.29 -7.17
CA PRO A 47 12.58 17.04 -7.26
C PRO A 47 13.37 17.62 -6.07
N SER A 48 12.83 18.61 -5.36
CA SER A 48 13.49 19.24 -4.21
C SER A 48 13.41 18.40 -2.93
N LEU A 49 12.42 17.52 -2.82
CA LEU A 49 12.21 16.67 -1.65
C LEU A 49 13.44 15.80 -1.36
N LEU A 50 14.11 16.01 -0.23
CA LEU A 50 15.35 15.28 0.12
C LEU A 50 16.49 15.43 -0.90
N ALA A 51 16.51 16.51 -1.69
CA ALA A 51 17.57 16.75 -2.66
C ALA A 51 18.94 16.82 -1.97
N GLY A 52 19.93 16.10 -2.54
CA GLY A 52 21.28 16.01 -1.99
C GLY A 52 21.43 15.09 -0.77
N GLU A 53 20.35 14.50 -0.28
CA GLU A 53 20.41 13.54 0.83
C GLU A 53 20.74 12.12 0.34
N ARG A 54 21.35 11.32 1.21
CA ARG A 54 21.67 9.91 0.96
C ARG A 54 21.57 9.10 2.25
N TYR A 55 21.09 7.86 2.13
CA TYR A 55 20.83 6.94 3.23
C TYR A 55 21.44 5.58 2.94
N ASP A 56 22.06 4.94 3.93
CA ASP A 56 22.61 3.58 3.73
C ASP A 56 21.53 2.58 3.30
N THR A 57 20.35 2.68 3.93
CA THR A 57 19.18 1.84 3.65
C THR A 57 17.96 2.70 3.42
N VAL A 58 17.20 2.39 2.36
CA VAL A 58 15.89 2.97 2.07
C VAL A 58 14.85 1.86 2.08
N LEU A 59 13.71 2.12 2.71
CA LEU A 59 12.55 1.23 2.71
C LEU A 59 11.40 1.93 2.00
N ALA A 60 10.98 1.38 0.86
CA ALA A 60 9.78 1.75 0.14
C ALA A 60 8.65 0.79 0.54
N ASP A 61 8.01 1.07 1.67
CA ASP A 61 6.94 0.23 2.25
C ASP A 61 5.58 0.57 1.64
N TYR A 62 5.06 -0.28 0.75
CA TYR A 62 3.84 -0.06 -0.05
C TYR A 62 3.81 1.25 -0.87
N LEU A 63 4.96 1.91 -1.00
CA LEU A 63 5.06 3.23 -1.60
C LEU A 63 4.64 3.23 -3.07
N LEU A 64 4.99 2.19 -3.82
CA LEU A 64 4.73 2.09 -5.26
C LEU A 64 3.23 2.17 -5.59
N GLY A 65 2.38 1.48 -4.82
CA GLY A 65 0.93 1.57 -4.99
C GLY A 65 0.36 2.86 -4.40
N ALA A 66 0.80 3.23 -3.19
CA ALA A 66 0.28 4.37 -2.46
C ALA A 66 0.53 5.72 -3.15
N ILE A 67 1.59 5.83 -3.96
CA ILE A 67 1.96 7.09 -4.61
C ILE A 67 0.91 7.59 -5.61
N ASP A 68 0.03 6.72 -6.15
CA ASP A 68 -0.97 7.13 -7.16
C ASP A 68 -1.91 8.24 -6.64
N GLY A 69 -2.25 8.17 -5.36
CA GLY A 69 -3.12 9.17 -4.72
C GLY A 69 -2.47 10.55 -4.51
N PHE A 70 -1.15 10.66 -4.68
CA PHE A 70 -0.39 11.90 -4.44
C PHE A 70 0.34 12.40 -5.69
N ALA A 71 0.79 11.48 -6.55
CA ALA A 71 1.44 11.77 -7.82
C ALA A 71 0.97 10.75 -8.87
N PRO A 72 -0.21 10.97 -9.48
CA PRO A 72 -0.75 10.09 -10.50
C PRO A 72 0.25 9.83 -11.62
N TYR A 73 0.34 8.58 -12.07
CA TYR A 73 1.24 8.10 -13.13
C TYR A 73 2.75 8.18 -12.83
N PHE A 74 3.17 8.53 -11.61
CA PHE A 74 4.60 8.68 -11.28
C PHE A 74 5.33 7.36 -11.04
N GLN A 75 4.62 6.24 -10.93
CA GLN A 75 5.16 4.92 -10.55
C GLN A 75 6.34 4.47 -11.41
N HIS A 76 6.26 4.71 -12.72
CA HIS A 76 7.34 4.37 -13.67
C HIS A 76 8.65 5.14 -13.42
N ARG A 77 8.60 6.28 -12.70
CA ARG A 77 9.78 7.10 -12.34
C ARG A 77 10.23 6.93 -10.90
N LEU A 78 9.47 6.21 -10.08
CA LEU A 78 9.69 6.13 -8.65
C LEU A 78 11.10 5.61 -8.32
N PHE A 79 11.53 4.51 -8.94
CA PHE A 79 12.83 3.91 -8.60
C PHE A 79 14.01 4.77 -9.06
N THR A 80 13.92 5.40 -10.23
CA THR A 80 14.87 6.44 -10.67
C THR A 80 14.94 7.59 -9.67
N ARG A 81 13.78 8.03 -9.16
CA ARG A 81 13.69 9.10 -8.16
C ARG A 81 14.33 8.73 -6.82
N LEU A 82 14.25 7.47 -6.42
CA LEU A 82 14.87 6.94 -5.21
C LEU A 82 16.37 6.68 -5.38
N ARG A 83 16.84 6.41 -6.61
CA ARG A 83 18.23 6.02 -6.91
C ARG A 83 19.33 6.86 -6.25
N PRO A 84 19.28 8.20 -6.27
CA PRO A 84 20.31 9.01 -5.59
C PRO A 84 20.26 8.92 -4.06
N LEU A 85 19.10 8.60 -3.48
CA LEU A 85 18.91 8.50 -2.04
C LEU A 85 19.46 7.19 -1.47
N VAL A 86 19.58 6.14 -2.30
CA VAL A 86 20.01 4.80 -1.87
C VAL A 86 21.53 4.68 -1.87
N GLY A 87 22.09 4.51 -0.68
CA GLY A 87 23.50 4.31 -0.44
C GLY A 87 23.96 2.89 -0.70
N ARG A 88 23.34 1.92 -0.01
CA ARG A 88 23.74 0.51 -0.03
C ARG A 88 22.58 -0.41 -0.39
N ARG A 89 21.40 -0.22 0.24
CA ARG A 89 20.28 -1.15 0.09
C ARG A 89 18.94 -0.43 -0.05
N LEU A 90 18.14 -0.86 -1.02
CA LEU A 90 16.72 -0.55 -1.13
C LEU A 90 15.93 -1.82 -0.79
N TYR A 91 14.92 -1.68 0.07
CA TYR A 91 13.87 -2.67 0.26
C TYR A 91 12.57 -2.12 -0.32
N VAL A 92 11.91 -2.89 -1.16
CA VAL A 92 10.58 -2.57 -1.70
C VAL A 92 9.60 -3.59 -1.18
N VAL A 93 8.56 -3.12 -0.50
CA VAL A 93 7.41 -3.94 -0.10
C VAL A 93 6.23 -3.55 -0.98
N GLY A 94 5.55 -4.54 -1.54
CA GLY A 94 4.34 -4.32 -2.33
C GLY A 94 3.39 -5.49 -2.23
N LEU A 95 2.17 -5.27 -2.70
CA LEU A 95 1.12 -6.28 -2.76
C LEU A 95 0.96 -6.76 -4.20
N GLU A 96 0.91 -8.08 -4.41
CA GLU A 96 0.55 -8.61 -5.73
C GLU A 96 -0.91 -8.24 -6.07
N PRO A 97 -1.21 -7.76 -7.29
CA PRO A 97 -2.58 -7.37 -7.65
C PRO A 97 -3.59 -8.51 -7.47
N TYR A 98 -4.67 -8.23 -6.75
CA TYR A 98 -5.69 -9.22 -6.39
C TYR A 98 -7.08 -8.94 -7.00
N VAL A 99 -7.20 -7.95 -7.90
CA VAL A 99 -8.47 -7.55 -8.54
C VAL A 99 -8.53 -7.78 -10.06
N VAL A 100 -7.42 -8.24 -10.66
CA VAL A 100 -7.23 -8.26 -12.14
C VAL A 100 -7.72 -9.55 -12.79
N GLY A 101 -7.66 -10.70 -12.09
CA GLY A 101 -8.15 -11.99 -12.59
C GLY A 101 -9.05 -12.67 -11.56
N GLU A 102 -10.10 -13.36 -12.03
CA GLU A 102 -11.00 -14.11 -11.16
C GLU A 102 -10.26 -15.31 -10.55
N PRO A 103 -10.26 -15.48 -9.21
CA PRO A 103 -9.61 -16.63 -8.57
C PRO A 103 -10.44 -17.92 -8.66
N ASP A 104 -9.75 -19.05 -8.77
CA ASP A 104 -10.37 -20.38 -8.89
C ASP A 104 -10.97 -20.92 -7.58
N ASN A 105 -10.60 -20.35 -6.43
CA ASN A 105 -11.04 -20.82 -5.12
C ASN A 105 -11.95 -19.80 -4.42
N ALA A 106 -12.84 -20.30 -3.54
CA ALA A 106 -13.86 -19.50 -2.88
C ALA A 106 -13.29 -18.36 -2.01
N GLU A 107 -12.23 -18.64 -1.23
CA GLU A 107 -11.58 -17.62 -0.38
C GLU A 107 -11.02 -16.47 -1.22
N GLY A 108 -10.34 -16.81 -2.32
CA GLY A 108 -9.83 -15.85 -3.29
C GLY A 108 -10.92 -15.06 -3.98
N ARG A 109 -11.98 -15.74 -4.43
CA ARG A 109 -13.11 -15.08 -5.10
C ARG A 109 -13.75 -14.02 -4.21
N ILE A 110 -13.89 -14.28 -2.91
CA ILE A 110 -14.44 -13.29 -1.98
C ILE A 110 -13.49 -12.10 -1.76
N VAL A 111 -12.19 -12.31 -1.62
CA VAL A 111 -11.22 -11.21 -1.52
C VAL A 111 -11.24 -10.35 -2.80
N TRP A 112 -11.29 -11.01 -3.96
CA TRP A 112 -11.39 -10.37 -5.27
C TRP A 112 -12.70 -9.56 -5.40
N GLU A 113 -13.84 -10.10 -4.99
CA GLU A 113 -15.13 -9.40 -4.98
C GLU A 113 -15.12 -8.18 -4.04
N ILE A 114 -14.52 -8.29 -2.85
CA ILE A 114 -14.37 -7.17 -1.91
C ILE A 114 -13.56 -6.05 -2.56
N GLY A 115 -12.42 -6.38 -3.18
CA GLY A 115 -11.60 -5.41 -3.88
C GLY A 115 -12.35 -4.71 -5.01
N ARG A 116 -13.08 -5.47 -5.84
CA ARG A 116 -13.88 -4.92 -6.94
C ARG A 116 -15.05 -4.07 -6.46
N PHE A 117 -15.74 -4.50 -5.40
CA PHE A 117 -16.80 -3.72 -4.77
C PHE A 117 -16.27 -2.38 -4.27
N ARG A 118 -15.13 -2.38 -3.58
CA ARG A 118 -14.46 -1.16 -3.13
C ARG A 118 -14.13 -0.25 -4.31
N ASP A 119 -13.48 -0.78 -5.34
CA ASP A 119 -13.07 0.00 -6.51
C ASP A 119 -14.28 0.60 -7.23
N ALA A 120 -15.40 -0.13 -7.34
CA ALA A 120 -16.65 0.39 -7.89
C ALA A 120 -17.22 1.53 -7.04
N CYS A 121 -17.25 1.39 -5.71
CA CYS A 121 -17.70 2.44 -4.79
C CYS A 121 -16.83 3.71 -4.89
N LEU A 122 -15.51 3.56 -5.03
CA LEU A 122 -14.59 4.68 -5.22
C LEU A 122 -14.88 5.41 -6.53
N LEU A 123 -14.95 4.68 -7.64
CA LEU A 123 -15.20 5.26 -8.97
C LEU A 123 -16.52 6.01 -9.02
N LEU A 124 -17.60 5.42 -8.50
CA LEU A 124 -18.93 6.06 -8.47
C LEU A 124 -19.01 7.28 -7.56
N ALA A 125 -18.11 7.38 -6.58
CA ALA A 125 -17.97 8.55 -5.72
C ALA A 125 -17.03 9.62 -6.27
N GLY A 126 -16.50 9.45 -7.49
CA GLY A 126 -15.54 10.36 -8.12
C GLY A 126 -14.12 10.25 -7.55
N GLU A 127 -13.80 9.15 -6.85
CA GLU A 127 -12.47 8.86 -6.32
C GLU A 127 -11.73 7.86 -7.22
N GLN A 128 -10.40 7.91 -7.21
CA GLN A 128 -9.57 6.99 -7.97
C GLN A 128 -9.17 5.77 -7.12
N PRO A 129 -9.44 4.53 -7.59
CA PRO A 129 -8.87 3.33 -6.96
C PRO A 129 -7.35 3.33 -7.12
N TYR A 130 -6.64 3.08 -6.03
CA TYR A 130 -5.19 2.87 -6.11
C TYR A 130 -4.88 1.55 -6.82
N ARG A 131 -3.68 1.48 -7.42
CA ARG A 131 -3.23 0.31 -8.19
C ARG A 131 -2.07 -0.35 -7.49
N GLU A 132 -2.16 -1.67 -7.38
CA GLU A 132 -1.03 -2.51 -7.02
C GLU A 132 -0.28 -2.93 -8.28
N TYR A 133 1.00 -3.28 -8.12
CA TYR A 133 1.89 -3.62 -9.23
C TYR A 133 2.48 -5.02 -9.01
N PRO A 134 2.51 -5.88 -10.05
CA PRO A 134 3.10 -7.21 -9.93
C PRO A 134 4.55 -7.18 -9.48
N SER A 135 5.00 -8.18 -8.73
CA SER A 135 6.40 -8.24 -8.26
C SER A 135 7.39 -8.17 -9.43
N GLN A 136 7.06 -8.81 -10.56
CA GLN A 136 7.92 -8.81 -11.75
C GLN A 136 8.05 -7.40 -12.36
N TRP A 137 6.93 -6.66 -12.44
CA TRP A 137 6.97 -5.28 -12.95
C TRP A 137 7.89 -4.41 -12.10
N ALA A 138 7.86 -4.59 -10.78
CA ALA A 138 8.74 -3.86 -9.86
C ALA A 138 10.22 -4.23 -10.06
N VAL A 139 10.53 -5.51 -10.30
CA VAL A 139 11.89 -5.97 -10.63
C VAL A 139 12.38 -5.29 -11.92
N ASP A 140 11.60 -5.36 -12.99
CA ASP A 140 11.98 -4.79 -14.30
C ASP A 140 12.29 -3.28 -14.19
N HIS A 141 11.47 -2.55 -13.43
CA HIS A 141 11.66 -1.10 -13.23
C HIS A 141 12.80 -0.76 -12.28
N LEU A 142 13.10 -1.61 -11.29
CA LEU A 142 14.29 -1.46 -10.45
C LEU A 142 15.55 -1.61 -11.31
N GLU A 143 15.62 -2.65 -12.13
CA GLU A 143 16.77 -2.92 -13.00
C GLU A 143 16.98 -1.80 -14.02
N ALA A 144 15.91 -1.35 -14.67
CA ALA A 144 15.93 -0.20 -15.58
C ALA A 144 16.36 1.11 -14.89
N SER A 145 16.21 1.21 -13.57
CA SER A 145 16.57 2.40 -12.78
C SER A 145 17.98 2.33 -12.16
N GLY A 146 18.81 1.39 -12.59
CA GLY A 146 20.20 1.27 -12.11
C GLY A 146 20.31 0.59 -10.75
N TYR A 147 19.44 -0.38 -10.48
CA TYR A 147 19.57 -1.31 -9.36
C TYR A 147 19.82 -2.73 -9.84
N ARG A 148 20.36 -3.55 -8.96
CA ARG A 148 20.43 -5.01 -9.10
C ARG A 148 19.58 -5.62 -7.99
N VAL A 149 18.56 -6.38 -8.35
CA VAL A 149 17.75 -7.13 -7.38
C VAL A 149 18.55 -8.34 -6.89
N ILE A 150 18.77 -8.44 -5.59
CA ILE A 150 19.62 -9.49 -4.99
C ILE A 150 18.84 -10.52 -4.19
N ALA A 151 17.61 -10.21 -3.81
CA ALA A 151 16.69 -11.16 -3.20
C ALA A 151 15.25 -10.74 -3.47
N ALA A 152 14.39 -11.75 -3.63
CA ALA A 152 12.95 -11.59 -3.72
C ALA A 152 12.30 -12.63 -2.81
N LYS A 153 11.31 -12.21 -2.01
CA LYS A 153 10.57 -13.10 -1.13
C LYS A 153 9.09 -12.77 -1.18
N ARG A 154 8.26 -13.82 -1.14
CA ARG A 154 6.80 -13.72 -1.10
C ARG A 154 6.30 -14.14 0.28
N TYR A 155 5.25 -13.48 0.73
CA TYR A 155 4.57 -13.71 1.99
C TYR A 155 3.09 -13.91 1.70
N ALA A 156 2.61 -15.14 1.83
CA ALA A 156 1.23 -15.47 1.53
C ALA A 156 0.26 -14.73 2.47
N ASN A 157 -0.81 -14.17 1.90
CA ASN A 157 -1.73 -13.35 2.66
C ASN A 157 -2.87 -14.15 3.24
N ARG A 158 -3.32 -13.70 4.42
CA ARG A 158 -4.46 -14.26 5.14
C ARG A 158 -5.28 -13.11 5.71
N TYR A 159 -6.36 -12.80 5.02
CA TYR A 159 -7.27 -11.73 5.41
C TYR A 159 -8.24 -12.19 6.49
N LYS A 160 -8.43 -11.36 7.52
CA LYS A 160 -9.30 -11.66 8.67
C LYS A 160 -10.46 -10.67 8.74
N GLU A 161 -11.31 -10.81 9.75
CA GLU A 161 -12.48 -9.97 10.00
C GLU A 161 -12.17 -8.47 9.92
N ARG A 162 -11.05 -8.03 10.51
CA ARG A 162 -10.61 -6.62 10.43
C ARG A 162 -10.43 -6.13 9.00
N PHE A 163 -9.85 -6.94 8.12
CA PHE A 163 -9.72 -6.59 6.71
C PHE A 163 -11.10 -6.44 6.08
N VAL A 164 -11.95 -7.48 6.18
CA VAL A 164 -13.30 -7.49 5.62
C VAL A 164 -14.07 -6.25 6.06
N ASN A 165 -14.17 -6.01 7.36
CA ASN A 165 -14.89 -4.86 7.90
C ASN A 165 -14.31 -3.54 7.41
N SER A 166 -12.99 -3.37 7.46
CA SER A 166 -12.35 -2.12 7.01
C SER A 166 -12.62 -1.80 5.53
N GLN A 167 -12.65 -2.81 4.66
CA GLN A 167 -12.89 -2.61 3.22
C GLN A 167 -14.34 -2.22 2.94
N ILE A 168 -15.31 -2.79 3.67
CA ILE A 168 -16.73 -2.43 3.51
C ILE A 168 -17.02 -1.08 4.19
N ASP A 169 -16.53 -0.86 5.41
CA ASP A 169 -16.78 0.36 6.18
C ASP A 169 -16.22 1.60 5.47
N MET A 170 -15.09 1.47 4.78
CA MET A 170 -14.53 2.60 4.03
C MET A 170 -15.42 3.06 2.87
N CYS A 171 -16.32 2.20 2.36
CA CYS A 171 -17.23 2.54 1.28
C CYS A 171 -18.41 3.41 1.75
N ALA A 172 -18.84 3.30 3.01
CA ALA A 172 -20.00 4.03 3.54
C ALA A 172 -19.97 5.56 3.27
N PRO A 173 -18.89 6.30 3.62
CA PRO A 173 -18.82 7.73 3.30
C PRO A 173 -18.74 8.03 1.79
N ARG A 174 -18.30 7.08 0.95
CA ARG A 174 -18.32 7.23 -0.52
C ARG A 174 -19.70 7.05 -1.09
N LEU A 175 -20.46 6.07 -0.60
CA LEU A 175 -21.85 5.85 -1.01
C LEU A 175 -22.71 7.09 -0.76
N ALA A 176 -22.43 7.85 0.30
CA ALA A 176 -23.09 9.14 0.55
C ALA A 176 -22.89 10.16 -0.59
N LYS A 177 -21.79 10.09 -1.34
CA LYS A 177 -21.48 11.01 -2.45
C LYS A 177 -22.17 10.65 -3.78
N ILE A 178 -22.66 9.42 -3.95
CA ILE A 178 -23.22 8.92 -5.23
C ILE A 178 -24.59 9.54 -5.50
N ALA A 179 -24.73 10.46 -6.47
CA ALA A 179 -25.98 11.20 -6.74
C ALA A 179 -27.25 10.31 -6.77
N ASP A 180 -27.21 9.19 -7.50
CA ASP A 180 -28.29 8.19 -7.54
C ASP A 180 -28.40 7.44 -6.20
N ARG A 181 -29.49 7.72 -5.48
CA ARG A 181 -29.73 7.17 -4.14
C ARG A 181 -30.18 5.72 -4.15
N ASP A 182 -30.89 5.28 -5.19
CA ASP A 182 -31.31 3.88 -5.32
C ASP A 182 -30.11 3.00 -5.61
N LEU A 183 -29.21 3.46 -6.49
CA LEU A 183 -27.91 2.82 -6.72
C LEU A 183 -27.08 2.75 -5.43
N ALA A 184 -26.96 3.85 -4.69
CA ALA A 184 -26.22 3.88 -3.43
C ALA A 184 -26.78 2.87 -2.40
N LYS A 185 -28.11 2.76 -2.31
CA LYS A 185 -28.80 1.81 -1.43
C LYS A 185 -28.52 0.36 -1.85
N MET A 186 -28.56 0.06 -3.15
CA MET A 186 -28.25 -1.28 -3.66
C MET A 186 -26.79 -1.66 -3.41
N LEU A 187 -25.86 -0.74 -3.57
CA LEU A 187 -24.44 -0.97 -3.26
C LEU A 187 -24.21 -1.19 -1.76
N ALA A 188 -24.89 -0.43 -0.89
CA ALA A 188 -24.82 -0.65 0.55
C ALA A 188 -25.30 -2.06 0.93
N ALA A 189 -26.45 -2.48 0.38
CA ALA A 189 -26.98 -3.83 0.60
C ALA A 189 -26.02 -4.92 0.08
N ARG A 190 -25.41 -4.71 -1.09
CA ARG A 190 -24.39 -5.63 -1.63
C ARG A 190 -23.15 -5.70 -0.74
N GLY A 191 -22.68 -4.58 -0.21
CA GLY A 191 -21.55 -4.53 0.72
C GLY A 191 -21.80 -5.36 1.98
N GLU A 192 -22.99 -5.24 2.58
CA GLU A 192 -23.36 -6.03 3.77
C GLU A 192 -23.57 -7.52 3.47
N ALA A 193 -24.15 -7.85 2.31
CA ALA A 193 -24.23 -9.26 1.87
C ALA A 193 -22.84 -9.87 1.70
N LEU A 194 -21.92 -9.13 1.07
CA LEU A 194 -20.53 -9.56 0.87
C LEU A 194 -19.78 -9.66 2.20
N ARG A 195 -20.02 -8.75 3.14
CA ARG A 195 -19.49 -8.81 4.51
C ARG A 195 -19.92 -10.11 5.20
N ALA A 196 -21.21 -10.42 5.17
CA ALA A 196 -21.74 -11.61 5.83
C ALA A 196 -21.13 -12.91 5.27
N GLU A 197 -21.06 -13.02 3.94
CA GLU A 197 -20.43 -14.17 3.26
C GLU A 197 -18.95 -14.30 3.62
N ALA A 198 -18.20 -13.20 3.56
CA ALA A 198 -16.79 -13.18 3.88
C ALA A 198 -16.51 -13.55 5.35
N LEU A 199 -17.29 -13.04 6.30
CA LEU A 199 -17.13 -13.35 7.72
C LEU A 199 -17.46 -14.83 8.03
N ALA A 200 -18.46 -15.40 7.36
CA ALA A 200 -18.77 -16.82 7.48
C ALA A 200 -17.57 -17.68 7.01
N LEU A 201 -16.96 -17.33 5.88
CA LEU A 201 -15.76 -18.01 5.39
C LEU A 201 -14.57 -17.82 6.33
N VAL A 202 -14.33 -16.60 6.83
CA VAL A 202 -13.26 -16.32 7.81
C VAL A 202 -13.40 -17.20 9.04
N ALA A 203 -14.61 -17.34 9.58
CA ALA A 203 -14.88 -18.20 10.73
C ALA A 203 -14.59 -19.67 10.43
N SER A 204 -14.96 -20.15 9.24
CA SER A 204 -14.75 -21.55 8.83
C SER A 204 -13.29 -21.91 8.51
N ALA A 205 -12.52 -20.99 7.92
CA ALA A 205 -11.19 -21.24 7.37
C ALA A 205 -10.05 -20.61 8.20
N ASN A 206 -10.39 -19.90 9.29
CA ASN A 206 -9.49 -19.06 10.07
C ASN A 206 -8.77 -18.02 9.18
N GLY A 207 -9.57 -17.29 8.39
CA GLY A 207 -9.14 -16.26 7.44
C GLY A 207 -9.12 -16.70 5.98
N LEU A 208 -9.17 -15.73 5.07
CA LEU A 208 -9.23 -15.90 3.62
C LEU A 208 -7.81 -15.86 3.03
N ARG A 209 -7.38 -16.94 2.40
CA ARG A 209 -6.06 -17.10 1.78
C ARG A 209 -6.12 -16.68 0.32
N HIS A 210 -5.51 -15.55 0.01
CA HIS A 210 -5.45 -15.07 -1.37
C HIS A 210 -4.30 -14.09 -1.55
N GLY A 211 -3.60 -14.18 -2.68
CA GLY A 211 -2.50 -13.28 -3.00
C GLY A 211 -1.30 -13.40 -2.03
N PHE A 212 -0.37 -12.46 -2.20
CA PHE A 212 0.81 -12.36 -1.37
C PHE A 212 1.36 -10.94 -1.40
N ASP A 213 1.99 -10.55 -0.30
CA ASP A 213 2.95 -9.45 -0.29
C ASP A 213 4.30 -9.94 -0.80
N TYR A 214 5.05 -9.05 -1.46
CA TYR A 214 6.41 -9.32 -1.88
C TYR A 214 7.37 -8.32 -1.25
N ILE A 215 8.58 -8.80 -0.96
CA ILE A 215 9.72 -7.98 -0.54
C ILE A 215 10.85 -8.20 -1.53
N LEU A 216 11.31 -7.11 -2.14
CA LEU A 216 12.49 -7.09 -2.99
C LEU A 216 13.61 -6.37 -2.25
N ALA A 217 14.79 -6.98 -2.22
CA ALA A 217 16.03 -6.35 -1.79
C ALA A 217 16.87 -6.03 -3.03
N ALA A 218 17.25 -4.77 -3.19
CA ALA A 218 18.00 -4.31 -4.34
C ALA A 218 19.17 -3.42 -3.93
N GLU A 219 20.27 -3.50 -4.67
CA GLU A 219 21.47 -2.68 -4.46
C GLU A 219 21.67 -1.76 -5.65
N PRO A 220 22.15 -0.52 -5.44
CA PRO A 220 22.49 0.35 -6.55
C PRO A 220 23.65 -0.23 -7.38
N VAL A 221 23.57 -0.13 -8.71
CA VAL A 221 24.64 -0.48 -9.67
C VAL A 221 25.53 0.73 -9.93
#